data_AF-A0A6L2PDW2-F1
#
_entry.id   AF-A0A6L2PDW2-F1
#
_cell.length_a   1.000
_cell.length_b   1.000
_cell.length_c   1.000
_cell.angle_alpha   90.00
_cell.angle_beta   90.00
_cell.angle_gamma   90.00
#
_symmetry.space_group_name_H-M   'P 1'
#
loop_
_entity.id
_entity.type
_entity.pdbx_description
1 polymer ?
#
loop_
_entity_poly.entity_id
_entity_poly.type
_entity_poly.pdbx_seq_one_letter_code
_entity_poly.pdbx_strand_id
1 'polypeptide(L)'
;MYNLNSDIHNINTWQKLNFHQPSTNLSLYQEGVYSFGIKVFNNLPQSLEKLADNSKQVKTALKHYLHTHSYSIDEYFNVNNECNPQHCEVPKHYKEIGCTPVFEEGSCCPNRFDCSSLSEQDSQKCYYKGVAYDVNTEVNPDATNPCTVGCQCKNAGNRSQLTCVNVECPELFHGPLSDPNCFRQYKLDECCSTNTYCSPNTTDNQQIPPLYECRYGGRTYKEGQVIYPEDASCKKCICQNGFNGTLAEPWCVEISCGIQLHYSRQISDGCVPVYYGTTRCCPIDWRCPDANDSVTASVNATTKNADHKCKFGQLELRVGDKLSSTSNKCVECSCSVPPFVSCTQKTHTEYKYIKHPAQSRVKLQSQGKYSGIFLQPVRLNDNIDTVYKLPKFFPWYRFHKYMNEQQSKIEPMLLLCITCPLS
;
A
#
# COMPACT_ATOMS: atom_id res chain seq x y z
N MET A 1 -10.80 20.71 -19.97
CA MET A 1 -10.47 21.98 -19.29
C MET A 1 -11.81 22.53 -18.81
N TYR A 2 -12.03 22.64 -17.50
CA TYR A 2 -13.32 23.00 -16.91
C TYR A 2 -13.35 24.50 -16.58
N ASN A 3 -14.47 25.18 -16.84
CA ASN A 3 -14.51 26.64 -16.97
C ASN A 3 -15.03 27.40 -15.73
N LEU A 4 -15.75 26.79 -14.77
CA LEU A 4 -16.21 27.48 -13.54
C LEU A 4 -16.35 26.53 -12.33
N ASN A 5 -16.12 27.07 -11.13
CA ASN A 5 -16.11 26.34 -9.85
C ASN A 5 -17.53 26.05 -9.28
N SER A 6 -18.59 26.31 -10.07
CA SER A 6 -20.00 26.23 -9.66
C SER A 6 -20.76 25.06 -10.27
N ASP A 7 -20.09 24.20 -11.03
CA ASP A 7 -20.73 23.08 -11.72
C ASP A 7 -20.98 21.93 -10.72
N ILE A 8 -22.24 21.56 -10.51
CA ILE A 8 -22.61 20.37 -9.73
C ILE A 8 -22.28 19.14 -10.59
N HIS A 9 -21.32 18.33 -10.12
CA HIS A 9 -20.85 17.15 -10.85
C HIS A 9 -21.52 15.85 -10.37
N ASN A 10 -21.68 14.89 -11.28
CA ASN A 10 -22.24 13.56 -11.04
C ASN A 10 -21.22 12.54 -10.49
N ILE A 11 -20.11 13.03 -9.93
CA ILE A 11 -19.05 12.19 -9.33
C ILE A 11 -19.29 12.19 -7.83
N ASN A 12 -19.39 11.00 -7.22
CA ASN A 12 -19.39 10.88 -5.76
C ASN A 12 -18.15 11.61 -5.21
N THR A 13 -18.35 12.74 -4.53
CA THR A 13 -17.28 13.54 -3.91
C THR A 13 -16.69 12.87 -2.67
N TRP A 14 -17.12 11.64 -2.37
CA TRP A 14 -16.80 10.86 -1.20
C TRP A 14 -16.35 9.45 -1.60
N GLN A 15 -15.32 8.94 -0.91
CA GLN A 15 -14.96 7.53 -0.88
C GLN A 15 -15.13 7.05 0.57
N LYS A 16 -16.19 6.30 0.84
CA LYS A 16 -16.64 5.94 2.20
C LYS A 16 -16.98 7.19 3.04
N LEU A 17 -16.18 7.52 4.05
CA LEU A 17 -16.33 8.70 4.93
C LEU A 17 -15.35 9.84 4.59
N ASN A 18 -14.46 9.62 3.62
CA ASN A 18 -13.43 10.58 3.22
C ASN A 18 -13.84 11.38 1.99
N PHE A 19 -13.43 12.65 1.94
CA PHE A 19 -13.53 13.45 0.73
C PHE A 19 -12.55 12.96 -0.32
N HIS A 20 -13.01 12.92 -1.57
CA HIS A 20 -12.20 12.56 -2.72
C HIS A 20 -11.08 13.59 -2.93
N GLN A 21 -9.83 13.16 -2.82
CA GLN A 21 -8.68 14.02 -3.09
C GLN A 21 -8.44 14.10 -4.60
N PRO A 22 -8.40 15.30 -5.21
CA PRO A 22 -8.17 15.45 -6.64
C PRO A 22 -6.77 14.97 -7.04
N SER A 23 -6.69 14.10 -8.04
CA SER A 23 -5.43 13.61 -8.62
C SER A 23 -4.84 14.68 -9.56
N THR A 24 -4.21 15.70 -9.01
CA THR A 24 -3.50 16.75 -9.77
C THR A 24 -2.06 16.88 -9.30
N ASN A 25 -1.14 17.08 -10.24
CA ASN A 25 0.30 17.26 -9.99
C ASN A 25 0.71 18.75 -9.93
N LEU A 26 -0.25 19.67 -9.92
CA LEU A 26 0.01 21.09 -9.82
C LEU A 26 0.23 21.48 -8.35
N SER A 27 1.46 21.88 -8.00
CA SER A 27 1.84 22.31 -6.64
C SER A 27 0.93 23.41 -6.11
N LEU A 28 0.60 24.40 -6.95
CA LEU A 28 -0.31 25.51 -6.63
C LEU A 28 -1.70 25.04 -6.14
N TYR A 29 -2.18 23.90 -6.65
CA TYR A 29 -3.45 23.32 -6.21
C TYR A 29 -3.28 22.44 -4.97
N GLN A 30 -2.19 21.67 -4.91
CA GLN A 30 -1.89 20.80 -3.77
C GLN A 30 -1.66 21.58 -2.46
N GLU A 31 -1.13 22.80 -2.58
CA GLU A 31 -0.91 23.78 -1.51
C GLU A 31 -2.12 24.71 -1.27
N GLY A 32 -3.12 24.67 -2.16
CA GLY A 32 -4.32 25.49 -2.05
C GLY A 32 -5.22 25.09 -0.87
N VAL A 33 -5.96 26.08 -0.35
CA VAL A 33 -6.88 25.95 0.80
C VAL A 33 -7.86 24.78 0.65
N TYR A 34 -8.33 24.54 -0.58
CA TYR A 34 -9.26 23.45 -0.88
C TYR A 34 -8.63 22.05 -0.69
N SER A 35 -7.43 21.84 -1.21
CA SER A 35 -6.66 20.59 -1.03
C SER A 35 -6.29 20.39 0.44
N PHE A 36 -5.89 21.47 1.11
CA PHE A 36 -5.55 21.43 2.53
C PHE A 36 -6.76 21.09 3.41
N GLY A 37 -7.93 21.68 3.14
CA GLY A 37 -9.17 21.39 3.87
C GLY A 37 -9.61 19.92 3.74
N ILE A 38 -9.45 19.33 2.56
CA ILE A 38 -9.70 17.89 2.33
C ILE A 38 -8.74 17.04 3.16
N LYS A 39 -7.43 17.37 3.15
CA LYS A 39 -6.43 16.67 3.96
C LYS A 39 -6.74 16.75 5.45
N VAL A 40 -7.11 17.93 5.95
CA VAL A 40 -7.46 18.12 7.37
C VAL A 40 -8.66 17.28 7.77
N PHE A 41 -9.71 17.26 6.92
CA PHE A 41 -10.92 16.50 7.19
C PHE A 41 -10.69 15.00 7.18
N ASN A 42 -9.98 14.48 6.16
CA ASN A 42 -9.70 13.05 6.02
C ASN A 42 -8.73 12.52 7.12
N ASN A 43 -8.13 13.40 7.93
CA ASN A 43 -7.30 13.03 9.08
C ASN A 43 -8.05 13.13 10.43
N LEU A 44 -9.35 13.43 10.41
CA LEU A 44 -10.15 13.42 11.63
C LEU A 44 -10.37 11.98 12.12
N PRO A 45 -10.39 11.73 13.44
CA PRO A 45 -10.71 10.42 13.96
C PRO A 45 -12.14 10.00 13.59
N GLN A 46 -12.34 8.70 13.32
CA GLN A 46 -13.64 8.13 12.94
C GLN A 46 -14.77 8.39 13.95
N SER A 47 -14.43 8.66 15.22
CA SER A 47 -15.39 9.06 16.26
C SER A 47 -16.04 10.41 15.99
N LEU A 48 -15.36 11.33 15.30
CA LEU A 48 -15.90 12.62 14.83
C LEU A 48 -16.64 12.48 13.51
N GLU A 49 -16.21 11.57 12.63
CA GLU A 49 -16.86 11.29 11.35
C GLU A 49 -18.30 10.75 11.53
N LYS A 50 -18.52 9.90 12.54
CA LYS A 50 -19.85 9.39 12.91
C LYS A 50 -20.82 10.46 13.42
N LEU A 51 -20.33 11.65 13.75
CA LEU A 51 -21.13 12.78 14.20
C LEU A 51 -21.53 13.71 13.05
N ALA A 52 -21.05 13.49 11.81
CA ALA A 52 -21.18 14.41 10.68
C ALA A 52 -22.61 14.92 10.41
N ASP A 53 -23.63 14.12 10.75
CA ASP A 53 -25.04 14.47 10.59
C ASP A 53 -25.56 15.51 11.62
N ASN A 54 -24.81 15.75 12.71
CA ASN A 54 -25.16 16.69 13.76
C ASN A 54 -24.13 17.82 13.92
N SER A 55 -24.36 18.91 13.17
CA SER A 55 -23.46 20.08 13.14
C SER A 55 -23.10 20.68 14.51
N LYS A 56 -23.98 20.59 15.52
CA LYS A 56 -23.72 21.15 16.86
C LYS A 56 -22.80 20.25 17.68
N GLN A 57 -22.97 18.92 17.54
CA GLN A 57 -22.11 17.94 18.20
C GLN A 57 -20.73 17.87 17.54
N VAL A 58 -20.66 17.88 16.20
CA VAL A 58 -19.39 17.95 15.46
C VAL A 58 -18.59 19.17 15.87
N LYS A 59 -19.22 20.35 15.90
CA LYS A 59 -18.53 21.59 16.27
C LYS A 59 -17.96 21.54 17.68
N THR A 60 -18.70 20.95 18.62
CA THR A 60 -18.28 20.83 20.03
C THR A 60 -17.15 19.81 20.18
N ALA A 61 -17.29 18.65 19.55
CA ALA A 61 -16.33 17.56 19.62
C ALA A 61 -15.04 17.89 18.84
N LEU A 62 -15.13 18.54 17.68
CA LEU A 62 -13.99 19.04 16.91
C LEU A 62 -13.24 20.12 17.68
N LYS A 63 -13.95 21.08 18.28
CA LYS A 63 -13.33 22.10 19.12
C LYS A 63 -12.60 21.48 20.31
N HIS A 64 -13.23 20.52 20.99
CA HIS A 64 -12.60 19.79 22.09
C HIS A 64 -11.34 19.05 21.61
N TYR A 65 -11.44 18.30 20.52
CA TYR A 65 -10.34 17.55 19.91
C TYR A 65 -9.15 18.47 19.57
N LEU A 66 -9.38 19.55 18.84
CA LEU A 66 -8.33 20.50 18.46
C LEU A 66 -7.66 21.15 19.68
N HIS A 67 -8.42 21.46 20.73
CA HIS A 67 -7.88 22.01 21.98
C HIS A 67 -7.09 20.99 22.83
N THR A 68 -7.35 19.68 22.68
CA THR A 68 -6.66 18.64 23.47
C THR A 68 -5.48 18.02 22.76
N HIS A 69 -5.41 18.10 21.43
CA HIS A 69 -4.53 17.25 20.63
C HIS A 69 -3.54 17.99 19.71
N SER A 70 -3.57 19.32 19.58
CA SER A 70 -2.70 19.98 18.59
C SER A 70 -2.37 21.43 18.93
N TYR A 71 -1.07 21.74 19.07
CA TYR A 71 -0.52 23.09 19.16
C TYR A 71 0.12 23.55 17.83
N SER A 72 0.36 22.64 16.88
CA SER A 72 0.82 22.95 15.51
C SER A 72 0.13 22.11 14.42
N ILE A 73 0.24 22.54 13.16
CA ILE A 73 -0.26 21.80 11.98
C ILE A 73 0.47 20.46 11.83
N ASP A 74 1.77 20.42 12.09
CA ASP A 74 2.56 19.19 12.02
C ASP A 74 2.15 18.21 13.11
N GLU A 75 1.87 18.68 14.33
CA GLU A 75 1.28 17.83 15.37
C GLU A 75 -0.08 17.30 14.93
N TYR A 76 -0.98 18.14 14.39
CA TYR A 76 -2.32 17.73 13.95
C TYR A 76 -2.31 16.55 12.96
N PHE A 77 -1.39 16.56 12.00
CA PHE A 77 -1.23 15.44 11.06
C PHE A 77 -0.50 14.22 11.64
N ASN A 78 0.08 14.36 12.84
CA ASN A 78 0.81 13.31 13.55
C ASN A 78 0.10 12.79 14.82
N VAL A 79 -1.00 13.41 15.28
CA VAL A 79 -1.65 13.08 16.57
C VAL A 79 -2.26 11.67 16.62
N ASN A 80 -2.58 11.08 15.47
CA ASN A 80 -3.20 9.75 15.45
C ASN A 80 -2.20 8.59 15.34
N ASN A 81 -0.90 8.83 15.50
CA ASN A 81 0.08 7.76 15.64
C ASN A 81 0.50 7.63 17.11
N GLU A 82 -0.30 6.92 17.91
CA GLU A 82 0.35 5.95 18.78
C GLU A 82 1.22 5.11 17.86
N CYS A 83 2.53 5.25 17.94
CA CYS A 83 3.42 4.50 17.06
C CYS A 83 3.10 3.02 17.24
N ASN A 84 2.53 2.41 16.20
CA ASN A 84 2.28 0.99 16.15
C ASN A 84 3.28 0.36 15.16
N PRO A 85 4.37 -0.26 15.65
CA PRO A 85 5.36 -0.92 14.81
C PRO A 85 4.77 -1.99 13.87
N GLN A 86 3.57 -2.51 14.17
CA GLN A 86 2.86 -3.47 13.31
C GLN A 86 2.36 -2.86 11.99
N HIS A 87 2.28 -1.52 11.89
CA HIS A 87 1.84 -0.81 10.68
C HIS A 87 3.01 -0.38 9.78
N CYS A 88 4.24 -0.75 10.12
CA CYS A 88 5.38 -0.46 9.26
C CYS A 88 5.34 -1.35 8.01
N GLU A 89 5.14 -0.75 6.84
CA GLU A 89 5.20 -1.43 5.54
C GLU A 89 6.65 -1.80 5.19
N VAL A 90 7.13 -2.89 5.75
CA VAL A 90 8.48 -3.41 5.47
C VAL A 90 8.39 -4.60 4.51
N PRO A 91 9.23 -4.64 3.45
CA PRO A 91 9.39 -5.83 2.62
C PRO A 91 9.73 -7.08 3.44
N LYS A 92 8.91 -8.13 3.30
CA LYS A 92 9.04 -9.35 4.11
C LYS A 92 10.38 -10.06 3.97
N HIS A 93 11.06 -9.89 2.82
CA HIS A 93 12.33 -10.58 2.56
C HIS A 93 13.37 -10.30 3.64
N TYR A 94 13.43 -9.08 4.20
CA TYR A 94 14.34 -8.75 5.29
C TYR A 94 14.18 -9.69 6.49
N LYS A 95 12.93 -9.96 6.90
CA LYS A 95 12.63 -10.88 8.01
C LYS A 95 13.03 -12.32 7.66
N GLU A 96 12.67 -12.81 6.48
CA GLU A 96 12.91 -14.21 6.11
C GLU A 96 14.39 -14.55 5.84
N ILE A 97 15.19 -13.60 5.37
CA ILE A 97 16.63 -13.80 5.15
C ILE A 97 17.47 -13.54 6.40
N GLY A 98 16.85 -13.11 7.50
CA GLY A 98 17.50 -12.93 8.80
C GLY A 98 18.18 -11.57 9.01
N CYS A 99 17.75 -10.53 8.28
CA CYS A 99 18.20 -9.17 8.56
C CYS A 99 17.51 -8.62 9.80
N THR A 100 18.21 -7.77 10.55
CA THR A 100 17.68 -7.16 11.79
C THR A 100 17.31 -5.70 11.57
N PRO A 101 16.16 -5.22 12.08
CA PRO A 101 15.76 -3.82 11.93
C PRO A 101 16.64 -2.91 12.79
N VAL A 102 16.98 -1.73 12.26
CA VAL A 102 17.70 -0.69 12.98
C VAL A 102 16.84 0.57 13.03
N PHE A 103 16.64 1.08 14.25
CA PHE A 103 15.82 2.25 14.54
C PHE A 103 16.71 3.42 14.95
N GLU A 104 16.36 4.61 14.48
CA GLU A 104 16.93 5.87 14.98
C GLU A 104 16.07 6.43 16.10
N GLU A 105 16.65 7.33 16.91
CA GLU A 105 15.91 7.97 18.01
C GLU A 105 14.65 8.68 17.49
N GLY A 106 13.51 8.38 18.10
CA GLY A 106 12.21 8.95 17.74
C GLY A 106 11.58 8.37 16.48
N SER A 107 12.18 7.36 15.82
CA SER A 107 11.56 6.71 14.66
C SER A 107 10.56 5.62 15.08
N CYS A 108 9.43 5.57 14.37
CA CYS A 108 8.41 4.54 14.61
C CYS A 108 8.68 3.25 13.82
N CYS A 109 9.27 3.38 12.65
CA CYS A 109 9.59 2.29 11.73
C CYS A 109 11.09 2.18 11.53
N PRO A 110 11.60 1.00 11.17
CA PRO A 110 13.03 0.81 10.94
C PRO A 110 13.52 1.72 9.82
N ASN A 111 14.58 2.46 10.11
CA ASN A 111 15.22 3.37 9.16
C ASN A 111 16.09 2.59 8.16
N ARG A 112 16.62 1.45 8.59
CA ARG A 112 17.41 0.51 7.78
C ARG A 112 17.38 -0.88 8.39
N PHE A 113 17.94 -1.84 7.67
CA PHE A 113 18.21 -3.19 8.16
C PHE A 113 19.71 -3.46 8.21
N ASP A 114 20.14 -4.26 9.17
CA ASP A 114 21.46 -4.87 9.18
C ASP A 114 21.37 -6.27 8.57
N CYS A 115 21.99 -6.43 7.41
CA CYS A 115 22.08 -7.66 6.64
C CYS A 115 23.53 -8.16 6.49
N SER A 116 24.45 -7.73 7.37
CA SER A 116 25.89 -8.06 7.32
C SER A 116 26.15 -9.57 7.33
N SER A 117 25.26 -10.32 8.01
CA SER A 117 25.29 -11.78 8.07
C SER A 117 25.16 -12.47 6.71
N LEU A 118 24.66 -11.79 5.68
CA LEU A 118 24.58 -12.33 4.31
C LEU A 118 25.91 -12.19 3.56
N SER A 119 26.65 -11.10 3.78
CA SER A 119 27.95 -10.88 3.14
C SER A 119 29.06 -11.78 3.67
N GLU A 120 28.90 -12.29 4.89
CA GLU A 120 29.86 -13.18 5.56
C GLU A 120 29.65 -14.66 5.19
N GLN A 121 28.63 -14.97 4.38
CA GLN A 121 28.30 -16.34 4.01
C GLN A 121 29.33 -16.94 3.06
N ASP A 122 29.72 -18.18 3.33
CA ASP A 122 30.59 -18.96 2.45
C ASP A 122 29.82 -19.33 1.19
N SER A 123 30.29 -18.83 0.06
CA SER A 123 29.76 -19.14 -1.27
C SER A 123 29.66 -20.64 -1.58
N GLN A 124 30.44 -21.49 -0.93
CA GLN A 124 30.43 -22.95 -1.12
C GLN A 124 29.43 -23.68 -0.22
N LYS A 125 28.70 -22.98 0.65
CA LYS A 125 27.66 -23.53 1.52
C LYS A 125 26.29 -22.97 1.17
N CYS A 126 25.26 -23.69 1.57
CA CYS A 126 23.88 -23.21 1.51
C CYS A 126 23.46 -22.67 2.87
N TYR A 127 22.58 -21.68 2.89
CA TYR A 127 22.09 -21.07 4.12
C TYR A 127 20.57 -21.08 4.17
N TYR A 128 20.02 -21.53 5.29
CA TYR A 128 18.59 -21.46 5.56
C TYR A 128 18.36 -21.15 7.05
N LYS A 129 17.65 -20.05 7.33
CA LYS A 129 17.37 -19.54 8.68
C LYS A 129 18.61 -19.38 9.56
N GLY A 130 19.70 -18.89 8.98
CA GLY A 130 20.96 -18.67 9.67
C GLY A 130 21.81 -19.93 9.90
N VAL A 131 21.35 -21.11 9.46
CA VAL A 131 22.12 -22.35 9.53
C VAL A 131 22.84 -22.58 8.21
N ALA A 132 24.14 -22.92 8.28
CA ALA A 132 24.96 -23.28 7.14
C ALA A 132 24.91 -24.80 6.87
N TYR A 133 24.82 -25.17 5.60
CA TYR A 133 24.68 -26.54 5.12
C TYR A 133 25.76 -26.84 4.08
N ASP A 134 26.44 -27.97 4.23
CA ASP A 134 27.45 -28.42 3.29
C ASP A 134 26.81 -28.99 2.02
N VAL A 135 27.58 -29.07 0.94
CA VAL A 135 27.09 -29.63 -0.31
C VAL A 135 26.66 -31.10 -0.11
N ASN A 136 25.54 -31.47 -0.74
CA ASN A 136 24.85 -32.76 -0.65
C ASN A 136 24.10 -33.02 0.66
N THR A 137 24.08 -32.11 1.63
CA THR A 137 23.23 -32.27 2.81
C THR A 137 21.78 -31.93 2.49
N GLU A 138 20.87 -32.71 3.08
CA GLU A 138 19.44 -32.44 3.04
C GLU A 138 19.09 -31.29 3.99
N VAL A 139 18.15 -30.47 3.57
CA VAL A 139 17.61 -29.35 4.32
C VAL A 139 16.11 -29.55 4.41
N ASN A 140 15.61 -29.70 5.63
CA ASN A 140 14.19 -29.87 5.89
C ASN A 140 13.51 -28.50 6.03
N PRO A 141 12.56 -28.17 5.14
CA PRO A 141 11.73 -26.98 5.29
C PRO A 141 10.94 -27.04 6.60
N ASP A 142 10.59 -25.87 7.13
CA ASP A 142 9.69 -25.78 8.28
C ASP A 142 8.24 -26.15 7.92
N ALA A 143 7.44 -26.46 8.94
CA ALA A 143 6.01 -26.73 8.77
C ALA A 143 5.21 -25.49 8.27
N THR A 144 5.80 -24.30 8.29
CA THR A 144 5.15 -23.08 7.77
C THR A 144 5.27 -22.95 6.25
N ASN A 145 6.07 -23.80 5.60
CA ASN A 145 6.16 -23.95 4.15
C ASN A 145 5.74 -25.37 3.73
N PRO A 146 4.44 -25.71 3.82
CA PRO A 146 3.95 -27.07 3.56
C PRO A 146 4.08 -27.50 2.10
N CYS A 147 4.33 -26.56 1.19
CA CYS A 147 4.50 -26.84 -0.24
C CYS A 147 5.91 -27.28 -0.61
N THR A 148 6.88 -27.16 0.28
CA THR A 148 8.25 -27.61 0.03
C THR A 148 8.47 -28.94 0.74
N VAL A 149 8.64 -30.02 -0.02
CA VAL A 149 8.76 -31.39 0.52
C VAL A 149 10.12 -31.61 1.16
N GLY A 150 11.16 -31.09 0.52
CA GLY A 150 12.54 -31.29 0.92
C GLY A 150 13.47 -30.50 0.01
N CYS A 151 14.60 -30.11 0.55
CA CYS A 151 15.63 -29.38 -0.18
C CYS A 151 16.97 -30.09 -0.03
N GLN A 152 17.85 -29.87 -0.99
CA GLN A 152 19.24 -30.32 -0.89
C GLN A 152 20.17 -29.17 -1.27
N CYS A 153 21.27 -29.03 -0.52
CA CYS A 153 22.35 -28.15 -0.92
C CYS A 153 23.11 -28.77 -2.10
N LYS A 154 23.17 -28.07 -3.22
CA LYS A 154 23.86 -28.53 -4.43
C LYS A 154 24.95 -27.56 -4.82
N ASN A 155 26.04 -28.09 -5.37
CA ASN A 155 27.05 -27.29 -6.03
C ASN A 155 26.48 -26.79 -7.38
N ALA A 156 26.53 -25.48 -7.61
CA ALA A 156 26.08 -24.79 -8.80
C ALA A 156 27.22 -23.94 -9.43
N GLY A 157 28.40 -24.55 -9.56
CA GLY A 157 29.56 -23.97 -10.22
C GLY A 157 30.50 -23.33 -9.21
N ASN A 158 30.54 -21.99 -9.19
CA ASN A 158 31.34 -21.22 -8.24
C ASN A 158 30.61 -20.95 -6.92
N ARG A 159 29.36 -21.41 -6.77
CA ARG A 159 28.53 -21.21 -5.60
C ARG A 159 27.70 -22.45 -5.32
N SER A 160 27.24 -22.59 -4.08
CA SER A 160 26.24 -23.57 -3.67
C SER A 160 24.86 -22.95 -3.61
N GLN A 161 23.83 -23.72 -3.96
CA GLN A 161 22.43 -23.28 -3.94
C GLN A 161 21.52 -24.37 -3.39
N LEU A 162 20.41 -23.96 -2.78
CA LEU A 162 19.34 -24.87 -2.40
C LEU A 162 18.53 -25.25 -3.63
N THR A 163 18.32 -26.54 -3.82
CA THR A 163 17.40 -27.09 -4.82
C THR A 163 16.31 -27.84 -4.07
N CYS A 164 15.06 -27.41 -4.24
CA CYS A 164 13.92 -27.91 -3.48
C CYS A 164 12.92 -28.61 -4.38
N VAL A 165 12.26 -29.62 -3.84
CA VAL A 165 11.10 -30.26 -4.46
C VAL A 165 9.84 -29.59 -3.93
N ASN A 166 9.04 -29.04 -4.83
CA ASN A 166 7.79 -28.40 -4.51
C ASN A 166 6.61 -29.29 -4.89
N VAL A 167 5.56 -29.26 -4.08
CA VAL A 167 4.28 -29.90 -4.40
C VAL A 167 3.54 -29.02 -5.41
N GLU A 168 3.25 -29.57 -6.58
CA GLU A 168 2.32 -28.98 -7.53
C GLU A 168 0.91 -29.49 -7.24
N CYS A 169 0.01 -28.57 -6.86
CA CYS A 169 -1.32 -28.97 -6.43
C CYS A 169 -2.21 -29.39 -7.61
N PRO A 170 -2.88 -30.56 -7.55
CA PRO A 170 -3.73 -31.08 -8.64
C PRO A 170 -4.78 -30.09 -9.13
N GLU A 171 -5.30 -29.25 -8.23
CA GLU A 171 -6.26 -28.20 -8.55
C GLU A 171 -5.79 -27.18 -9.59
N LEU A 172 -4.48 -26.97 -9.75
CA LEU A 172 -3.94 -26.01 -10.71
C LEU A 172 -4.06 -26.51 -12.16
N PHE A 173 -4.11 -27.83 -12.37
CA PHE A 173 -4.23 -28.44 -13.69
C PHE A 173 -5.68 -28.54 -14.19
N HIS A 174 -6.64 -28.56 -13.27
CA HIS A 174 -8.06 -28.81 -13.57
C HIS A 174 -8.86 -27.52 -13.72
N GLY A 175 -8.22 -26.35 -13.53
CA GLY A 175 -8.89 -25.06 -13.56
C GLY A 175 -9.87 -24.85 -12.39
N PRO A 176 -10.65 -23.75 -12.41
CA PRO A 176 -11.72 -23.55 -11.44
C PRO A 176 -12.75 -24.68 -11.54
N LEU A 177 -13.32 -25.08 -10.39
CA LEU A 177 -14.38 -26.08 -10.35
C LEU A 177 -15.53 -25.64 -11.26
N SER A 178 -15.99 -26.53 -12.14
CA SER A 178 -17.03 -26.21 -13.12
C SER A 178 -18.42 -26.05 -12.49
N ASP A 179 -18.65 -26.72 -11.35
CA ASP A 179 -19.88 -26.62 -10.60
C ASP A 179 -19.79 -25.47 -9.56
N PRO A 180 -20.63 -24.42 -9.65
CA PRO A 180 -20.64 -23.31 -8.71
C PRO A 180 -21.07 -23.72 -7.29
N ASN A 181 -21.69 -24.89 -7.11
CA ASN A 181 -22.05 -25.43 -5.80
C ASN A 181 -20.89 -26.12 -5.10
N CYS A 182 -19.74 -26.25 -5.76
CA CYS A 182 -18.55 -26.87 -5.22
C CYS A 182 -17.46 -25.86 -4.86
N PHE A 183 -16.74 -26.13 -3.78
CA PHE A 183 -15.53 -25.39 -3.41
C PHE A 183 -14.50 -26.30 -2.75
N ARG A 184 -13.24 -25.88 -2.81
CA ARG A 184 -12.11 -26.60 -2.20
C ARG A 184 -11.97 -26.24 -0.73
N GLN A 185 -11.67 -27.24 0.09
CA GLN A 185 -11.34 -27.10 1.50
C GLN A 185 -9.85 -27.30 1.73
N TYR A 186 -9.29 -26.58 2.69
CA TYR A 186 -7.87 -26.52 3.00
C TYR A 186 -7.63 -26.61 4.51
N LYS A 187 -6.39 -26.98 4.86
CA LYS A 187 -5.85 -26.88 6.22
C LYS A 187 -4.62 -25.96 6.23
N LEU A 188 -4.18 -25.55 7.40
CA LEU A 188 -3.06 -24.60 7.56
C LEU A 188 -1.71 -25.26 7.28
N ASP A 189 -1.56 -26.52 7.66
CA ASP A 189 -0.37 -27.37 7.53
C ASP A 189 -0.30 -28.14 6.21
N GLU A 190 -1.27 -27.95 5.31
CA GLU A 190 -1.34 -28.63 4.03
C GLU A 190 -1.10 -27.63 2.88
N CYS A 191 -0.31 -28.06 1.89
CA CYS A 191 -0.04 -27.24 0.71
C CYS A 191 -1.28 -27.07 -0.17
N CYS A 192 -1.95 -28.20 -0.42
CA CYS A 192 -3.02 -28.30 -1.41
C CYS A 192 -4.38 -28.48 -0.74
N SER A 193 -5.43 -28.43 -1.56
CA SER A 193 -6.78 -28.74 -1.10
C SER A 193 -6.86 -30.16 -0.53
N THR A 194 -7.41 -30.28 0.67
CA THR A 194 -7.57 -31.57 1.36
C THR A 194 -8.88 -32.25 0.99
N ASN A 195 -9.84 -31.48 0.49
CA ASN A 195 -11.15 -31.99 0.08
C ASN A 195 -11.84 -31.03 -0.91
N THR A 196 -12.85 -31.53 -1.60
CA THR A 196 -13.82 -30.71 -2.34
C THR A 196 -15.19 -30.93 -1.75
N TYR A 197 -15.82 -29.87 -1.26
CA TYR A 197 -17.20 -29.90 -0.82
C TYR A 197 -18.10 -29.46 -1.97
N CYS A 198 -19.13 -30.25 -2.27
CA CYS A 198 -20.18 -29.91 -3.22
C CYS A 198 -21.52 -29.89 -2.50
N SER A 199 -22.21 -28.76 -2.54
CA SER A 199 -23.57 -28.69 -2.00
C SER A 199 -24.48 -29.59 -2.83
N PRO A 200 -25.30 -30.46 -2.22
CA PRO A 200 -26.23 -31.30 -2.95
C PRO A 200 -27.21 -30.38 -3.69
N ASN A 201 -27.44 -30.69 -4.96
CA ASN A 201 -28.58 -30.10 -5.68
C ASN A 201 -29.84 -30.55 -4.95
N THR A 202 -30.82 -29.66 -4.82
CA THR A 202 -32.07 -29.82 -4.03
C THR A 202 -32.95 -31.02 -4.42
N THR A 203 -32.51 -31.86 -5.34
CA THR A 203 -33.18 -33.07 -5.81
C THR A 203 -32.84 -34.33 -5.02
N ASP A 204 -31.73 -34.38 -4.27
CA ASP A 204 -31.38 -35.52 -3.42
C ASP A 204 -31.64 -35.20 -1.95
N ASN A 205 -32.56 -35.94 -1.33
CA ASN A 205 -32.90 -35.88 0.10
C ASN A 205 -31.75 -36.41 1.00
N GLN A 206 -30.52 -36.01 0.75
CA GLN A 206 -29.39 -36.28 1.64
C GLN A 206 -29.21 -35.07 2.58
N GLN A 207 -29.56 -35.30 3.85
CA GLN A 207 -29.43 -34.31 4.90
C GLN A 207 -27.97 -34.22 5.33
N ILE A 208 -27.17 -33.45 4.58
CA ILE A 208 -25.78 -33.14 4.93
C ILE A 208 -25.80 -32.09 6.06
N PRO A 209 -25.02 -32.27 7.14
CA PRO A 209 -24.92 -31.28 8.21
C PRO A 209 -24.47 -29.92 7.64
N PRO A 210 -25.06 -28.80 8.10
CA PRO A 210 -24.66 -27.48 7.66
C PRO A 210 -23.20 -27.24 8.03
N LEU A 211 -22.41 -26.78 7.06
CA LEU A 211 -21.03 -26.37 7.32
C LEU A 211 -21.01 -25.11 8.20
N TYR A 212 -19.99 -24.99 9.04
CA TYR A 212 -19.77 -23.77 9.80
C TYR A 212 -19.50 -22.58 8.87
N GLU A 213 -19.97 -21.38 9.26
CA GLU A 213 -19.77 -20.15 8.50
C GLU A 213 -18.96 -19.12 9.29
N CYS A 214 -17.95 -18.55 8.65
CA CYS A 214 -17.13 -17.47 9.18
C CYS A 214 -17.45 -16.16 8.46
N ARG A 215 -17.41 -15.04 9.18
CA ARG A 215 -17.55 -13.70 8.57
C ARG A 215 -16.26 -12.92 8.76
N TYR A 216 -15.70 -12.41 7.66
CA TYR A 216 -14.49 -11.60 7.67
C TYR A 216 -14.52 -10.56 6.54
N GLY A 217 -14.15 -9.31 6.81
CA GLY A 217 -14.08 -8.26 5.79
C GLY A 217 -15.39 -8.04 5.01
N GLY A 218 -16.55 -8.27 5.64
CA GLY A 218 -17.86 -8.18 4.97
C GLY A 218 -18.19 -9.34 4.02
N ARG A 219 -17.35 -10.39 3.96
CA ARG A 219 -17.58 -11.62 3.19
C ARG A 219 -17.87 -12.79 4.13
N THR A 220 -18.69 -13.73 3.66
CA THR A 220 -18.97 -14.99 4.36
C THR A 220 -18.16 -16.11 3.72
N TYR A 221 -17.51 -16.91 4.56
CA TYR A 221 -16.70 -18.07 4.18
C TYR A 221 -17.31 -19.31 4.82
N LYS A 222 -17.26 -20.44 4.12
CA LYS A 222 -17.67 -21.75 4.62
C LYS A 222 -16.47 -22.50 5.19
N GLU A 223 -16.74 -23.44 6.07
CA GLU A 223 -15.72 -24.26 6.72
C GLU A 223 -14.74 -24.88 5.72
N GLY A 224 -13.45 -24.74 6.01
CA GLY A 224 -12.32 -25.16 5.17
C GLY A 224 -11.92 -24.16 4.08
N GLN A 225 -12.67 -23.08 3.84
CA GLN A 225 -12.26 -22.06 2.87
C GLN A 225 -11.11 -21.20 3.40
N VAL A 226 -10.23 -20.78 2.48
CA VAL A 226 -9.11 -19.89 2.79
C VAL A 226 -9.59 -18.44 2.83
N ILE A 227 -9.12 -17.70 3.82
CA ILE A 227 -9.27 -16.26 3.96
C ILE A 227 -7.87 -15.64 3.82
N TYR A 228 -7.72 -14.73 2.87
CA TYR A 228 -6.55 -13.86 2.72
C TYR A 228 -6.95 -12.45 3.16
N PRO A 229 -6.59 -12.02 4.38
CA PRO A 229 -6.98 -10.72 4.91
C PRO A 229 -6.38 -9.57 4.10
N GLU A 230 -7.21 -8.61 3.69
CA GLU A 230 -6.75 -7.42 2.96
C GLU A 230 -5.94 -6.47 3.88
N ASP A 231 -6.29 -6.43 5.16
CA ASP A 231 -5.65 -5.65 6.23
C ASP A 231 -4.43 -6.35 6.84
N ALA A 232 -4.15 -7.61 6.47
CA ALA A 232 -2.94 -8.33 6.85
C ALA A 232 -2.47 -9.22 5.69
N SER A 233 -1.91 -8.59 4.66
CA SER A 233 -1.52 -9.23 3.39
C SER A 233 -0.53 -10.41 3.50
N CYS A 234 0.07 -10.62 4.68
CA CYS A 234 0.96 -11.76 4.97
C CYS A 234 0.36 -12.86 5.83
N LYS A 235 -0.95 -12.86 6.04
CA LYS A 235 -1.65 -13.91 6.79
C LYS A 235 -2.43 -14.81 5.84
N LYS A 236 -2.43 -16.10 6.13
CA LYS A 236 -3.33 -17.09 5.55
C LYS A 236 -4.17 -17.64 6.69
N CYS A 237 -5.49 -17.56 6.56
CA CYS A 237 -6.42 -18.07 7.55
C CYS A 237 -7.33 -19.13 6.94
N ILE A 238 -7.84 -20.05 7.75
CA ILE A 238 -8.85 -21.04 7.34
C ILE A 238 -10.12 -20.78 8.15
N CYS A 239 -11.26 -20.71 7.47
CA CYS A 239 -12.54 -20.70 8.14
C CYS A 239 -12.77 -22.05 8.84
N GLN A 240 -12.83 -22.03 10.17
CA GLN A 240 -13.14 -23.21 10.97
C GLN A 240 -14.07 -22.81 12.12
N ASN A 241 -14.65 -23.83 12.76
CA ASN A 241 -15.45 -23.63 13.96
C ASN A 241 -14.70 -22.78 15.00
N GLY A 242 -15.41 -21.83 15.61
CA GLY A 242 -14.86 -20.92 16.60
C GLY A 242 -14.09 -19.71 16.06
N PHE A 243 -13.89 -19.58 14.75
CA PHE A 243 -13.26 -18.39 14.17
C PHE A 243 -14.05 -17.12 14.57
N ASN A 244 -13.37 -16.24 15.30
CA ASN A 244 -13.97 -15.05 15.90
C ASN A 244 -13.62 -13.75 15.15
N GLY A 245 -12.95 -13.85 13.99
CA GLY A 245 -12.47 -12.71 13.22
C GLY A 245 -11.07 -12.22 13.61
N THR A 246 -10.42 -12.79 14.62
CA THR A 246 -9.07 -12.43 15.02
C THR A 246 -8.03 -13.12 14.12
N LEU A 247 -7.03 -12.36 13.65
CA LEU A 247 -5.97 -12.86 12.76
C LEU A 247 -4.82 -13.56 13.50
N ALA A 248 -5.17 -14.53 14.35
CA ALA A 248 -4.23 -15.25 15.20
C ALA A 248 -4.41 -16.77 15.09
N GLU A 249 -3.46 -17.50 15.68
CA GLU A 249 -3.59 -18.94 15.88
C GLU A 249 -4.84 -19.24 16.75
N PRO A 250 -5.53 -20.37 16.51
CA PRO A 250 -5.15 -21.47 15.62
C PRO A 250 -5.65 -21.33 14.18
N TRP A 251 -6.38 -20.27 13.83
CA TRP A 251 -7.04 -20.17 12.51
C TRP A 251 -6.19 -19.51 11.45
N CYS A 252 -5.21 -18.71 11.86
CA CYS A 252 -4.37 -17.92 10.98
C CYS A 252 -2.90 -18.19 11.25
N VAL A 253 -2.13 -18.31 10.18
CA VAL A 253 -0.66 -18.39 10.23
C VAL A 253 -0.04 -17.28 9.40
N GLU A 254 1.21 -16.93 9.72
CA GLU A 254 2.02 -16.16 8.79
C GLU A 254 2.33 -17.02 7.57
N ILE A 255 2.18 -16.44 6.40
CA ILE A 255 2.67 -17.06 5.16
C ILE A 255 4.19 -17.19 5.31
N SER A 256 4.78 -18.27 4.82
CA SER A 256 6.22 -18.38 4.59
C SER A 256 6.46 -18.33 3.09
N CYS A 257 7.26 -17.39 2.61
CA CYS A 257 7.58 -17.28 1.19
C CYS A 257 8.72 -18.21 0.77
N GLY A 258 9.41 -18.84 1.74
CA GLY A 258 10.53 -19.73 1.48
C GLY A 258 11.67 -19.02 0.74
N ILE A 259 11.94 -17.74 1.04
CA ILE A 259 12.81 -16.91 0.19
C ILE A 259 14.22 -17.53 0.01
N GLN A 260 14.85 -17.99 1.09
CA GLN A 260 16.15 -18.65 1.00
C GLN A 260 16.07 -20.03 0.32
N LEU A 261 14.95 -20.74 0.47
CA LEU A 261 14.74 -22.06 -0.14
C LEU A 261 14.67 -21.98 -1.67
N HIS A 262 13.90 -21.02 -2.18
CA HIS A 262 13.62 -20.91 -3.61
C HIS A 262 14.52 -19.92 -4.36
N TYR A 263 15.14 -18.97 -3.65
CA TYR A 263 15.88 -17.87 -4.27
C TYR A 263 17.29 -17.66 -3.70
N SER A 264 17.89 -18.70 -3.11
CA SER A 264 19.27 -18.66 -2.58
C SER A 264 20.28 -18.11 -3.60
N ARG A 265 20.18 -18.53 -4.87
CA ARG A 265 21.04 -18.04 -5.94
C ARG A 265 20.86 -16.53 -6.17
N GLN A 266 19.62 -16.07 -6.33
CA GLN A 266 19.29 -14.67 -6.59
C GLN A 266 19.78 -13.76 -5.45
N ILE A 267 19.65 -14.21 -4.20
CA ILE A 267 20.19 -13.50 -3.03
C ILE A 267 21.71 -13.39 -3.13
N SER A 268 22.41 -14.49 -3.45
CA SER A 268 23.87 -14.51 -3.61
C SER A 268 24.38 -13.68 -4.79
N ASP A 269 23.54 -13.51 -5.82
CA ASP A 269 23.83 -12.73 -7.01
C ASP A 269 23.54 -11.22 -6.80
N GLY A 270 23.05 -10.83 -5.62
CA GLY A 270 22.71 -9.44 -5.29
C GLY A 270 21.45 -8.95 -6.00
N CYS A 271 20.58 -9.87 -6.42
CA CYS A 271 19.28 -9.54 -6.99
C CYS A 271 18.32 -9.08 -5.88
N VAL A 272 17.36 -8.23 -6.25
CA VAL A 272 16.35 -7.69 -5.33
C VAL A 272 14.95 -8.19 -5.67
N PRO A 273 14.09 -8.40 -4.67
CA PRO A 273 12.74 -8.91 -4.89
C PRO A 273 11.85 -7.88 -5.60
N VAL A 274 11.02 -8.39 -6.52
CA VAL A 274 9.93 -7.66 -7.17
C VAL A 274 8.62 -8.08 -6.56
N TYR A 275 7.91 -7.14 -5.96
CA TYR A 275 6.59 -7.35 -5.37
C TYR A 275 5.48 -6.92 -6.33
N TYR A 276 4.27 -7.43 -6.13
CA TYR A 276 3.09 -7.04 -6.91
C TYR A 276 2.25 -5.99 -6.20
N GLY A 277 1.95 -4.88 -6.89
CA GLY A 277 1.13 -3.80 -6.34
C GLY A 277 1.74 -3.18 -5.08
N THR A 278 0.89 -2.94 -4.07
CA THR A 278 1.31 -2.45 -2.74
C THR A 278 1.62 -3.59 -1.76
N THR A 279 1.30 -4.84 -2.11
CA THR A 279 1.52 -5.98 -1.22
C THR A 279 3.02 -6.30 -1.13
N ARG A 280 3.56 -6.31 0.09
CA ARG A 280 4.98 -6.56 0.36
C ARG A 280 5.24 -7.96 0.93
N CYS A 281 4.29 -8.88 0.74
CA CYS A 281 4.37 -10.20 1.36
C CYS A 281 5.36 -11.13 0.67
N CYS A 282 4.97 -11.81 -0.40
CA CYS A 282 5.87 -12.66 -1.16
C CYS A 282 6.27 -11.98 -2.47
N PRO A 283 7.56 -12.02 -2.85
CA PRO A 283 7.96 -11.55 -4.16
C PRO A 283 7.37 -12.44 -5.25
N ILE A 284 7.06 -11.83 -6.39
CA ILE A 284 6.59 -12.53 -7.60
C ILE A 284 7.71 -12.79 -8.60
N ASP A 285 8.82 -12.05 -8.47
CA ASP A 285 9.98 -12.12 -9.36
C ASP A 285 11.20 -11.51 -8.66
N TRP A 286 12.37 -11.56 -9.30
CA TRP A 286 13.62 -10.98 -8.82
C TRP A 286 14.33 -10.20 -9.93
N ARG A 287 14.76 -8.97 -9.63
CA ARG A 287 15.55 -8.14 -10.54
C ARG A 287 17.01 -8.25 -10.16
N CYS A 288 17.84 -8.74 -11.07
CA CYS A 288 19.29 -8.80 -10.89
C CYS A 288 19.98 -7.56 -11.48
N PRO A 289 21.15 -7.16 -10.97
CA PRO A 289 21.91 -6.04 -11.53
C PRO A 289 22.35 -6.29 -12.97
N ASP A 290 22.19 -5.28 -13.82
CA ASP A 290 22.63 -5.25 -15.21
C ASP A 290 23.65 -4.11 -15.45
N ALA A 291 24.52 -4.27 -16.45
CA ALA A 291 25.54 -3.27 -16.79
C ALA A 291 24.96 -1.93 -17.25
N ASN A 292 23.72 -1.92 -17.75
CA ASN A 292 23.04 -0.70 -18.21
C ASN A 292 22.22 -0.01 -17.11
N ASP A 293 22.20 -0.56 -15.90
CA ASP A 293 21.52 0.06 -14.78
C ASP A 293 22.21 1.36 -14.38
N SER A 294 21.42 2.39 -14.10
CA SER A 294 21.90 3.68 -13.63
C SER A 294 20.95 4.28 -12.60
N VAL A 295 21.48 5.17 -11.76
CA VAL A 295 20.69 5.83 -10.72
C VAL A 295 20.02 7.07 -11.30
N THR A 296 18.71 7.16 -11.14
CA THR A 296 17.93 8.37 -11.39
C THR A 296 17.73 9.10 -10.07
N ALA A 297 18.48 10.19 -9.89
CA ALA A 297 18.43 10.99 -8.67
C ALA A 297 17.03 11.59 -8.46
N SER A 298 16.50 11.47 -7.26
CA SER A 298 15.25 12.13 -6.87
C SER A 298 15.51 13.50 -6.26
N VAL A 299 14.69 14.49 -6.60
CA VAL A 299 14.76 15.85 -6.03
C VAL A 299 14.54 15.84 -4.51
N ASN A 300 13.79 14.85 -4.01
CA ASN A 300 13.46 14.68 -2.60
C ASN A 300 14.34 13.62 -1.89
N ALA A 301 15.44 13.19 -2.51
CA ALA A 301 16.32 12.19 -1.91
C ALA A 301 16.99 12.77 -0.64
N THR A 302 16.93 12.03 0.46
CA THR A 302 17.49 12.46 1.74
C THR A 302 18.94 11.98 1.85
N THR A 303 19.85 12.92 2.11
CA THR A 303 21.27 12.65 2.42
C THR A 303 21.50 12.48 3.92
N LYS A 304 20.51 11.94 4.65
CA LYS A 304 20.66 11.69 6.09
C LYS A 304 21.61 10.50 6.27
N ASN A 305 22.89 10.81 6.49
CA ASN A 305 23.98 9.89 6.81
C ASN A 305 24.48 8.98 5.66
N ALA A 306 25.78 8.66 5.68
CA ALA A 306 26.42 7.86 4.63
C ALA A 306 25.95 6.39 4.61
N ASP A 307 25.45 5.90 5.76
CA ASP A 307 25.04 4.52 5.97
C ASP A 307 23.59 4.22 5.52
N HIS A 308 22.80 5.25 5.17
CA HIS A 308 21.43 5.08 4.67
C HIS A 308 21.39 5.01 3.15
N LYS A 309 22.09 4.02 2.60
CA LYS A 309 22.15 3.78 1.16
C LYS A 309 21.71 2.38 0.81
N CYS A 310 20.91 2.26 -0.25
CA CYS A 310 20.63 0.98 -0.87
C CYS A 310 21.72 0.62 -1.86
N LYS A 311 22.08 -0.66 -1.92
CA LYS A 311 23.02 -1.21 -2.90
C LYS A 311 22.27 -2.04 -3.94
N PHE A 312 22.72 -1.94 -5.18
CA PHE A 312 22.24 -2.77 -6.28
C PHE A 312 23.37 -3.03 -7.28
N GLY A 313 23.98 -4.21 -7.22
CA GLY A 313 25.24 -4.47 -7.91
C GLY A 313 26.33 -3.51 -7.41
N GLN A 314 26.91 -2.74 -8.34
CA GLN A 314 27.92 -1.71 -8.04
C GLN A 314 27.31 -0.32 -7.77
N LEU A 315 25.98 -0.19 -7.86
CA LEU A 315 25.29 1.09 -7.68
C LEU A 315 24.94 1.32 -6.21
N GLU A 316 25.09 2.57 -5.77
CA GLU A 316 24.60 3.06 -4.48
C GLU A 316 23.51 4.11 -4.71
N LEU A 317 22.39 3.95 -4.01
CA LEU A 317 21.23 4.82 -4.09
C LEU A 317 20.95 5.44 -2.72
N ARG A 318 20.70 6.75 -2.67
CA ARG A 318 20.20 7.39 -1.45
C ARG A 318 18.73 7.04 -1.25
N VAL A 319 18.25 7.13 -0.02
CA VAL A 319 16.81 7.00 0.25
C VAL A 319 16.02 8.00 -0.60
N GLY A 320 15.08 7.48 -1.39
CA GLY A 320 14.28 8.22 -2.36
C GLY A 320 14.78 8.18 -3.81
N ASP A 321 16.05 7.83 -4.06
CA ASP A 321 16.57 7.65 -5.43
C ASP A 321 15.92 6.41 -6.09
N LYS A 322 15.89 6.42 -7.44
CA LYS A 322 15.28 5.36 -8.26
C LYS A 322 16.31 4.73 -9.18
N LEU A 323 16.08 3.49 -9.59
CA LEU A 323 16.84 2.86 -10.67
C LEU A 323 16.27 3.29 -12.03
N SER A 324 17.12 3.29 -13.05
CA SER A 324 16.73 3.44 -14.43
C SER A 324 15.65 2.43 -14.81
N SER A 325 14.76 2.87 -15.71
CA SER A 325 13.66 2.05 -16.18
C SER A 325 14.18 0.82 -16.92
N THR A 326 13.70 -0.36 -16.53
CA THR A 326 13.99 -1.62 -17.22
C THR A 326 13.29 -1.70 -18.58
N SER A 327 13.72 -2.64 -19.42
CA SER A 327 12.99 -3.05 -20.62
C SER A 327 11.52 -3.38 -20.32
N ASN A 328 11.26 -3.99 -19.16
CA ASN A 328 9.93 -4.11 -18.59
C ASN A 328 9.49 -2.80 -17.93
N LYS A 329 8.71 -1.97 -18.64
CA LYS A 329 8.21 -0.67 -18.17
C LYS A 329 7.24 -0.76 -16.99
N CYS A 330 6.84 -1.97 -16.56
CA CYS A 330 5.88 -2.17 -15.47
C CYS A 330 6.55 -2.33 -14.09
N VAL A 331 7.87 -2.48 -14.04
CA VAL A 331 8.63 -2.61 -12.80
C VAL A 331 9.30 -1.28 -12.45
N GLU A 332 9.02 -0.77 -11.27
CA GLU A 332 9.66 0.41 -10.71
C GLU A 332 10.44 0.01 -9.46
N CYS A 333 11.68 0.49 -9.36
CA CYS A 333 12.58 0.17 -8.26
C CYS A 333 13.13 1.44 -7.64
N SER A 334 13.06 1.53 -6.31
CA SER A 334 13.55 2.67 -5.54
C SER A 334 14.18 2.25 -4.22
N CYS A 335 15.04 3.11 -3.69
CA CYS A 335 15.55 2.95 -2.34
C CYS A 335 14.54 3.52 -1.34
N SER A 336 13.76 2.66 -0.69
CA SER A 336 12.82 3.05 0.38
C SER A 336 13.40 2.81 1.77
N VAL A 337 13.87 1.58 2.03
CA VAL A 337 14.49 1.18 3.30
C VAL A 337 15.77 0.40 2.98
N PRO A 338 16.97 0.93 3.30
CA PRO A 338 18.26 0.26 3.10
C PRO A 338 18.37 -1.10 3.83
N PRO A 339 19.25 -2.00 3.40
CA PRO A 339 20.31 -1.85 2.38
C PRO A 339 19.91 -2.24 0.95
N PHE A 340 18.71 -2.77 0.72
CA PHE A 340 18.31 -3.25 -0.60
C PHE A 340 17.36 -2.29 -1.30
N VAL A 341 17.47 -2.23 -2.63
CA VAL A 341 16.47 -1.58 -3.47
C VAL A 341 15.17 -2.38 -3.42
N SER A 342 14.04 -1.69 -3.32
CA SER A 342 12.71 -2.31 -3.35
C SER A 342 12.08 -2.13 -4.72
N CYS A 343 11.66 -3.23 -5.34
CA CYS A 343 10.98 -3.22 -6.63
C CYS A 343 9.49 -3.55 -6.50
N THR A 344 8.67 -2.89 -7.30
CA THR A 344 7.23 -3.15 -7.44
C THR A 344 6.83 -3.20 -8.89
N GLN A 345 6.07 -4.23 -9.25
CA GLN A 345 5.32 -4.27 -10.49
C GLN A 345 3.95 -3.60 -10.29
N LYS A 346 3.66 -2.58 -11.10
CA LYS A 346 2.36 -1.88 -11.06
C LYS A 346 1.23 -2.72 -11.63
N THR A 347 0.02 -2.45 -11.14
CA THR A 347 -1.19 -3.09 -11.67
C THR A 347 -1.53 -2.54 -13.07
N HIS A 348 -2.19 -3.35 -13.91
CA HIS A 348 -2.50 -2.98 -15.30
C HIS A 348 -3.38 -1.71 -15.42
N THR A 349 -4.16 -1.38 -14.39
CA THR A 349 -4.97 -0.15 -14.30
C THR A 349 -4.13 1.10 -14.14
N GLU A 350 -3.07 1.08 -13.33
CA GLU A 350 -2.14 2.21 -13.15
C GLU A 350 -1.31 2.47 -14.41
N TYR A 351 -1.01 1.42 -15.18
CA TYR A 351 -0.21 1.53 -16.40
C TYR A 351 -0.91 2.29 -17.54
N LYS A 352 -2.25 2.20 -17.65
CA LYS A 352 -3.02 2.95 -18.68
C LYS A 352 -2.82 4.46 -18.57
N TYR A 353 -2.52 4.98 -17.38
CA TYR A 353 -2.27 6.41 -17.16
C TYR A 353 -0.85 6.85 -17.52
N ILE A 354 0.12 5.93 -17.61
CA ILE A 354 1.52 6.25 -17.93
C ILE A 354 1.75 6.34 -19.45
N LYS A 355 0.98 5.60 -20.26
CA LYS A 355 1.13 5.57 -21.74
C LYS A 355 0.39 6.68 -22.50
N HIS A 356 -0.40 7.53 -21.84
CA HIS A 356 -1.13 8.62 -22.51
C HIS A 356 -1.06 9.97 -21.78
N PRO A 357 0.09 10.68 -21.78
CA PRO A 357 0.03 12.13 -21.82
C PRO A 357 -0.44 12.56 -23.22
N ALA A 358 -1.55 13.28 -23.28
CA ALA A 358 -2.31 13.60 -24.48
C ALA A 358 -1.46 14.15 -25.65
N GLN A 359 -1.39 13.38 -26.74
CA GLN A 359 -1.26 13.92 -28.10
C GLN A 359 -2.44 13.42 -28.93
N SER A 360 -3.57 14.10 -28.83
CA SER A 360 -4.63 14.02 -29.82
C SER A 360 -4.78 15.39 -30.48
N ARG A 361 -3.98 15.60 -31.54
CA ARG A 361 -4.37 16.49 -32.63
C ARG A 361 -5.69 15.97 -33.18
N VAL A 362 -6.79 16.64 -32.86
CA VAL A 362 -8.06 16.44 -33.58
C VAL A 362 -7.85 17.02 -34.98
N LYS A 363 -7.80 16.15 -35.98
CA LYS A 363 -8.00 16.55 -37.38
C LYS A 363 -9.43 17.06 -37.52
N LEU A 364 -9.54 18.33 -37.88
CA LEU A 364 -10.77 18.94 -38.37
C LEU A 364 -11.32 18.15 -39.55
N GLN A 365 -12.56 17.67 -39.44
CA GLN A 365 -13.45 17.54 -40.59
C GLN A 365 -14.45 18.70 -40.57
N SER A 366 -14.50 19.35 -41.73
CA SER A 366 -15.30 20.49 -42.10
C SER A 366 -16.80 20.29 -41.86
N GLN A 367 -17.48 21.35 -41.40
CA GLN A 367 -18.54 22.05 -42.14
C GLN A 367 -19.13 23.20 -41.32
N GLY A 368 -19.23 24.39 -41.92
CA GLY A 368 -20.37 25.29 -41.70
C GLY A 368 -20.22 26.52 -40.79
N LYS A 369 -19.76 27.63 -41.41
CA LYS A 369 -20.32 29.00 -41.36
C LYS A 369 -20.39 29.82 -40.03
N TYR A 370 -19.61 30.92 -40.04
CA TYR A 370 -19.84 32.31 -39.55
C TYR A 370 -20.31 32.50 -38.08
N SER A 371 -19.85 33.46 -37.27
CA SER A 371 -19.28 34.81 -37.49
C SER A 371 -18.58 35.27 -36.20
N GLY A 372 -17.53 36.08 -36.30
CA GLY A 372 -16.70 36.54 -35.18
C GLY A 372 -17.32 37.63 -34.30
N ILE A 373 -16.62 37.96 -33.21
CA ILE A 373 -16.19 39.31 -32.80
C ILE A 373 -15.18 39.17 -31.64
N PHE A 374 -14.15 40.00 -31.72
CA PHE A 374 -13.00 40.13 -30.84
C PHE A 374 -13.35 40.77 -29.48
N LEU A 375 -12.49 40.46 -28.50
CA LEU A 375 -12.35 40.96 -27.13
C LEU A 375 -12.52 42.48 -26.97
N GLN A 376 -13.05 42.93 -25.82
CA GLN A 376 -12.36 43.83 -24.85
C GLN A 376 -13.17 44.10 -23.56
N PRO A 377 -12.53 44.59 -22.47
CA PRO A 377 -12.92 44.36 -21.06
C PRO A 377 -13.71 45.53 -20.46
N VAL A 378 -14.58 45.26 -19.48
CA VAL A 378 -15.18 46.30 -18.63
C VAL A 378 -15.09 45.92 -17.16
N ARG A 379 -14.66 46.92 -16.39
CA ARG A 379 -14.38 46.94 -14.95
C ARG A 379 -15.65 46.85 -14.10
N LEU A 380 -15.41 46.39 -12.86
CA LEU A 380 -16.20 46.54 -11.63
C LEU A 380 -17.15 47.76 -11.60
N ASN A 381 -18.40 47.50 -11.20
CA ASN A 381 -19.04 48.27 -10.13
C ASN A 381 -20.28 47.55 -9.55
N ASP A 382 -20.53 47.88 -8.28
CA ASP A 382 -21.43 47.27 -7.32
C ASP A 382 -22.91 47.21 -7.71
N ASN A 383 -23.59 46.13 -7.29
CA ASN A 383 -24.88 46.21 -6.62
C ASN A 383 -25.24 44.86 -5.98
N ILE A 384 -25.15 44.85 -4.65
CA ILE A 384 -25.75 43.85 -3.77
C ILE A 384 -27.24 44.15 -3.71
N ASP A 385 -28.06 43.32 -4.34
CA ASP A 385 -29.30 42.79 -3.77
C ASP A 385 -30.12 42.09 -4.85
N THR A 386 -30.02 40.76 -4.92
CA THR A 386 -31.14 39.95 -5.39
C THR A 386 -31.04 38.54 -4.81
N VAL A 387 -31.90 38.29 -3.84
CA VAL A 387 -32.11 37.01 -3.16
C VAL A 387 -32.67 36.00 -4.16
N TYR A 388 -31.88 34.98 -4.52
CA TYR A 388 -32.40 33.75 -5.13
C TYR A 388 -32.17 32.57 -4.19
N LYS A 389 -33.28 31.89 -3.87
CA LYS A 389 -33.41 30.76 -2.96
C LYS A 389 -32.56 29.57 -3.42
N LEU A 390 -31.62 29.16 -2.57
CA LEU A 390 -30.86 27.91 -2.65
C LEU A 390 -31.76 26.67 -2.38
N PRO A 391 -31.61 25.56 -3.14
CA PRO A 391 -32.02 24.25 -2.67
C PRO A 391 -31.04 23.75 -1.60
N LYS A 392 -31.59 23.03 -0.62
CA LYS A 392 -30.92 22.54 0.59
C LYS A 392 -29.77 21.56 0.28
N PHE A 393 -28.53 22.03 0.26
CA PHE A 393 -27.34 21.25 0.60
C PHE A 393 -26.63 21.96 1.77
N PHE A 394 -26.89 21.49 2.99
CA PHE A 394 -26.22 21.90 4.23
C PHE A 394 -25.73 20.60 4.89
N PRO A 395 -24.41 20.33 4.88
CA PRO A 395 -23.52 20.81 5.96
C PRO A 395 -22.29 21.63 5.49
N TRP A 396 -21.99 21.65 4.19
CA TRP A 396 -20.69 22.10 3.65
C TRP A 396 -20.48 23.62 3.74
N TYR A 397 -21.50 24.44 3.45
CA TYR A 397 -21.39 25.91 3.56
C TYR A 397 -21.13 26.39 5.00
N ARG A 398 -21.66 25.66 5.99
CA ARG A 398 -21.47 25.96 7.42
C ARG A 398 -20.08 25.55 7.91
N PHE A 399 -19.53 24.45 7.40
CA PHE A 399 -18.16 24.00 7.70
C PHE A 399 -17.11 24.93 7.07
N HIS A 400 -17.30 25.32 5.81
CA HIS A 400 -16.44 26.30 5.13
C HIS A 400 -16.45 27.67 5.82
N LYS A 401 -17.64 28.17 6.22
CA LYS A 401 -17.75 29.41 6.99
C LYS A 401 -17.11 29.29 8.38
N TYR A 402 -17.26 28.15 9.05
CA TYR A 402 -16.64 27.89 10.35
C TYR A 402 -15.11 27.81 10.28
N MET A 403 -14.55 27.16 9.26
CA MET A 403 -13.10 27.09 9.02
C MET A 403 -12.52 28.48 8.70
N ASN A 404 -13.21 29.27 7.86
CA ASN A 404 -12.84 30.68 7.61
C ASN A 404 -12.95 31.56 8.88
N GLU A 405 -13.96 31.33 9.74
CA GLU A 405 -14.10 32.01 11.04
C GLU A 405 -13.09 31.54 12.11
N GLN A 406 -12.50 30.35 11.97
CA GLN A 406 -11.38 29.92 12.81
C GLN A 406 -10.05 30.49 12.29
N GLN A 407 -9.90 30.66 10.98
CA GLN A 407 -8.70 31.27 10.38
C GLN A 407 -8.51 32.74 10.81
N SER A 408 -9.61 33.52 10.93
CA SER A 408 -9.55 34.88 11.49
C SER A 408 -9.28 34.94 13.00
N LYS A 409 -9.34 33.79 13.70
CA LYS A 409 -8.96 33.64 15.12
C LYS A 409 -7.60 32.97 15.32
N ILE A 410 -6.97 32.48 14.25
CA ILE A 410 -5.60 31.95 14.23
C ILE A 410 -4.60 33.05 13.83
N GLU A 411 -5.04 34.07 13.07
CA GLU A 411 -4.23 35.26 12.76
C GLU A 411 -3.70 36.07 13.98
N PRO A 412 -4.37 36.15 15.15
CA PRO A 412 -3.79 36.83 16.31
C PRO A 412 -2.66 36.04 16.98
N MET A 413 -2.53 34.71 16.75
CA MET A 413 -1.41 33.93 17.28
C MET A 413 -0.17 34.00 16.37
N LEU A 414 -0.32 34.35 15.09
CA LEU A 414 0.79 34.61 14.17
C LEU A 414 1.30 36.05 14.22
N LEU A 415 0.52 37.00 14.76
CA LEU A 415 0.97 38.39 14.97
C LEU A 415 1.63 38.66 16.33
N LEU A 416 1.67 37.71 17.26
CA LEU A 416 2.37 37.85 18.55
C LEU A 416 3.83 37.39 18.55
N CYS A 417 4.36 36.91 17.41
CA CYS A 417 5.79 36.60 17.25
C CYS A 417 6.58 37.64 16.44
N ILE A 418 5.98 38.77 16.06
CA ILE A 418 6.66 39.87 15.38
C ILE A 418 6.24 41.19 16.02
N THR A 419 6.70 41.46 17.25
CA THR A 419 6.89 42.83 17.79
C THR A 419 7.52 42.79 19.19
N CYS A 420 8.84 43.00 19.27
CA CYS A 420 9.51 43.83 20.29
C CYS A 420 11.04 43.88 20.04
N PRO A 421 11.77 44.89 20.55
CA PRO A 421 12.25 45.98 19.70
C PRO A 421 13.77 46.09 19.64
N LEU A 422 14.23 46.97 18.75
CA LEU A 422 15.53 47.62 18.81
C LEU A 422 15.81 48.18 20.22
N SER A 423 16.91 47.73 20.81
CA SER A 423 17.80 48.49 21.69
C SER A 423 19.17 47.84 21.69
#